data_AF-A0A0X8CM33-F1
#
_entry.id   AF-A0A0X8CM33-F1
#
_cell.length_a   1.000
_cell.length_b   1.000
_cell.length_c   1.000
_cell.angle_alpha   90.00
_cell.angle_beta   90.00
_cell.angle_gamma   90.00
#
_symmetry.space_group_name_H-M   'P 1'
#
loop_
_entity.id
_entity.type
_entity.pdbx_description
1 polymer ?
#
loop_
_entity_poly.entity_id
_entity_poly.type
_entity_poly.pdbx_seq_one_letter_code
_entity_poly.pdbx_strand_id
1 'polypeptide(L)'
;MTSLQTTLSDFLKAIPNPFARSNPDLIVLRTTLTLTEDRPKIVFDLTGYGEISEQGRRTWRLALDEIGVSEHLSPDQVHDSGVLSLPLQLHDGLKAGLALMNPAADLPLWLDLVRPYGFLGILPWERVLSEQLARPVLRLPDFLVRPRENADVLEAAILFDPPPSIARANAVDQLKLIVGELLAGSPRAQTRIHIFPNAACAKALANPSVKLDKRAHVHSASEIAESAAEGLGFVSPWFDWICAALKGQSLDAVHFVCRARATEGAAVLLLSRSPNAAEAQILTAAEIGDLGAGLARLGAWAAMFSPPPGEADRAAMAFVADTLAQSRPGSVAFHPAAPDCAQHLRETFRFLFSPEPAQPPKLAKGFLYCQPESVAAHAGFHAKIASTILPSELPELTKQASWLDRVRAKAGVYIPVLGLDLKQAPDWAAAAQRYVESASLDQLRRVSTDVLFSKSTATLDQVKAAAQSETVQKTLSDIQNIVGSYLKRSE
;
A
#
# COMPACT_ATOMS: atom_id res chain seq x y z
N MET A 1 -40.64 -40.31 -21.61
CA MET A 1 -39.24 -39.79 -21.58
C MET A 1 -39.18 -38.40 -20.95
N THR A 2 -39.80 -38.19 -19.78
CA THR A 2 -39.91 -36.87 -19.12
C THR A 2 -39.63 -36.92 -17.61
N SER A 3 -39.13 -38.04 -17.06
CA SER A 3 -38.90 -38.20 -15.61
C SER A 3 -37.43 -38.40 -15.20
N LEU A 4 -36.48 -38.10 -16.08
CA LEU A 4 -35.03 -38.22 -15.79
C LEU A 4 -34.30 -36.87 -15.75
N GLN A 5 -34.95 -35.77 -16.13
CA GLN A 5 -34.35 -34.42 -16.08
C GLN A 5 -34.59 -33.70 -14.74
N THR A 6 -35.59 -34.11 -13.95
CA THR A 6 -35.88 -33.49 -12.65
C THR A 6 -34.91 -33.93 -11.55
N THR A 7 -34.39 -35.16 -11.62
CA THR A 7 -33.53 -35.72 -10.56
C THR A 7 -32.09 -35.21 -10.58
N LEU A 8 -31.54 -34.80 -11.74
CA LEU A 8 -30.17 -34.28 -11.78
C LEU A 8 -30.06 -32.84 -11.25
N SER A 9 -31.09 -32.02 -11.48
CA SER A 9 -31.22 -30.66 -10.96
C SER A 9 -31.37 -30.65 -9.43
N ASP A 10 -32.18 -31.57 -8.90
CA ASP A 10 -32.39 -31.69 -7.45
C ASP A 10 -31.19 -32.36 -6.75
N PHE A 11 -30.47 -33.25 -7.42
CA PHE A 11 -29.22 -33.82 -6.90
C PHE A 11 -28.07 -32.80 -6.86
N LEU A 12 -27.96 -31.92 -7.86
CA LEU A 12 -26.98 -30.82 -7.86
C LEU A 12 -27.30 -29.74 -6.82
N LYS A 13 -28.57 -29.58 -6.42
CA LYS A 13 -28.98 -28.71 -5.31
C LYS A 13 -28.77 -29.34 -3.93
N ALA A 14 -28.68 -30.67 -3.83
CA ALA A 14 -28.53 -31.40 -2.59
C ALA A 14 -27.07 -31.70 -2.20
N ILE A 15 -26.09 -31.42 -3.08
CA ILE A 15 -24.68 -31.42 -2.69
C ILE A 15 -24.44 -30.11 -1.93
N PRO A 16 -24.21 -30.11 -0.61
CA PRO A 16 -23.82 -28.91 0.10
C PRO A 16 -22.54 -28.41 -0.56
N ASN A 17 -22.59 -27.25 -1.21
CA ASN A 17 -21.45 -26.68 -1.90
C ASN A 17 -20.28 -26.61 -0.89
N PRO A 18 -19.24 -27.45 -1.02
CA PRO A 18 -18.16 -27.50 -0.03
C PRO A 18 -17.30 -26.23 -0.05
N PHE A 19 -17.61 -25.30 -0.96
CA PHE A 19 -17.04 -23.96 -1.09
C PHE A 19 -17.97 -22.85 -0.57
N ALA A 20 -19.12 -23.17 0.02
CA ALA A 20 -20.06 -22.22 0.63
C ALA A 20 -19.80 -21.95 2.12
N ARG A 21 -18.52 -21.99 2.55
CA ARG A 21 -18.13 -21.13 3.68
C ARG A 21 -18.03 -19.73 3.08
N SER A 22 -19.10 -18.96 3.23
CA SER A 22 -19.18 -17.57 2.81
C SER A 22 -17.91 -16.86 3.29
N ASN A 23 -17.07 -16.47 2.34
CA ASN A 23 -16.04 -15.47 2.65
C ASN A 23 -16.77 -14.32 3.34
N PRO A 24 -16.30 -13.81 4.48
CA PRO A 24 -16.96 -12.70 5.14
C PRO A 24 -17.01 -11.54 4.15
N ASP A 25 -18.24 -11.20 3.79
CA ASP A 25 -18.56 -10.24 2.75
C ASP A 25 -17.82 -8.92 3.02
N LEU A 26 -16.99 -8.47 2.07
CA LEU A 26 -16.42 -7.13 2.12
C LEU A 26 -17.55 -6.11 2.16
N ILE A 27 -17.50 -5.18 3.10
CA ILE A 27 -18.46 -4.08 3.15
C ILE A 27 -17.80 -2.92 2.43
N VAL A 28 -18.28 -2.63 1.22
CA VAL A 28 -17.65 -1.68 0.32
C VAL A 28 -18.53 -0.43 0.22
N LEU A 29 -17.96 0.72 0.55
CA LEU A 29 -18.49 2.02 0.19
C LEU A 29 -17.78 2.47 -1.07
N ARG A 30 -18.42 2.27 -2.20
CA ARG A 30 -17.93 2.78 -3.47
C ARG A 30 -18.26 4.25 -3.61
N THR A 31 -17.27 5.03 -4.00
CA THR A 31 -17.37 6.46 -4.21
C THR A 31 -16.95 6.79 -5.63
N THR A 32 -17.85 7.37 -6.41
CA THR A 32 -17.62 7.72 -7.81
C THR A 32 -17.90 9.20 -8.03
N LEU A 33 -16.98 9.91 -8.68
CA LEU A 33 -17.22 11.27 -9.13
C LEU A 33 -17.86 11.23 -10.53
N THR A 34 -19.05 11.81 -10.64
CA THR A 34 -19.76 11.96 -11.90
C THR A 34 -19.76 13.42 -12.31
N LEU A 35 -19.22 13.71 -13.50
CA LEU A 35 -19.25 15.04 -14.10
C LEU A 35 -20.56 15.15 -14.90
N THR A 36 -21.51 15.95 -14.42
CA THR A 36 -22.77 16.25 -15.13
C THR A 36 -22.74 17.68 -15.66
N GLU A 37 -23.60 18.01 -16.63
CA GLU A 37 -23.65 19.35 -17.27
C GLU A 37 -23.83 20.48 -16.25
N ASP A 38 -24.64 20.25 -15.22
CA ASP A 38 -24.96 21.29 -14.22
C ASP A 38 -23.86 21.46 -13.16
N ARG A 39 -23.35 20.35 -12.60
CA ARG A 39 -22.33 20.33 -11.54
C ARG A 39 -21.71 18.96 -11.31
N PRO A 40 -20.48 18.85 -10.78
CA PRO A 40 -19.92 17.58 -10.32
C PRO A 40 -20.74 17.00 -9.17
N LYS A 41 -21.01 15.69 -9.22
CA LYS A 41 -21.73 14.96 -8.16
C LYS A 41 -20.94 13.74 -7.73
N ILE A 42 -20.95 13.46 -6.45
CA ILE A 42 -20.41 12.23 -5.87
C ILE A 42 -21.56 11.24 -5.70
N VAL A 43 -21.33 10.02 -6.18
CA VAL A 43 -22.22 8.88 -5.97
C VAL A 43 -21.56 7.96 -4.95
N PHE A 44 -22.24 7.76 -3.82
CA PHE A 44 -21.87 6.77 -2.81
C PHE A 44 -22.75 5.54 -3.01
N ASP A 45 -22.15 4.36 -3.03
CA ASP A 45 -22.84 3.09 -3.22
C ASP A 45 -22.33 2.09 -2.18
N LEU A 46 -23.16 1.80 -1.18
CA LEU A 46 -22.84 0.85 -0.12
C LEU A 46 -23.33 -0.55 -0.53
N THR A 47 -22.40 -1.49 -0.57
CA THR A 47 -22.65 -2.89 -0.92
C THR A 47 -21.96 -3.83 0.07
N GLY A 48 -22.59 -4.99 0.32
CA GLY A 48 -21.95 -6.13 0.98
C GLY A 48 -21.54 -7.15 -0.10
N TYR A 49 -20.31 -7.65 -0.03
CA TYR A 49 -19.76 -8.57 -1.02
C TYR A 49 -20.11 -10.03 -0.72
N GLY A 50 -21.36 -10.41 -0.97
CA GLY A 50 -21.85 -11.80 -0.87
C GLY A 50 -23.09 -12.01 -1.73
N GLU A 51 -23.71 -13.20 -1.70
CA GLU A 51 -24.98 -13.50 -2.40
C GLU A 51 -26.19 -12.70 -1.85
N ILE A 52 -25.95 -11.59 -1.18
CA ILE A 52 -26.98 -10.67 -0.73
C ILE A 52 -27.51 -9.95 -1.95
N SER A 53 -28.78 -10.21 -2.25
CA SER A 53 -29.57 -9.65 -3.33
C SER A 53 -29.41 -8.13 -3.44
N GLU A 54 -29.70 -7.57 -4.63
CA GLU A 54 -29.76 -6.12 -4.87
C GLU A 54 -30.56 -5.33 -3.81
N GLN A 55 -31.40 -6.01 -3.01
CA GLN A 55 -32.21 -5.43 -1.93
C GLN A 55 -31.38 -4.76 -0.81
N GLY A 56 -30.11 -5.15 -0.63
CA GLY A 56 -29.19 -4.56 0.36
C GLY A 56 -28.43 -3.33 -0.12
N ARG A 57 -28.46 -3.04 -1.43
CA ARG A 57 -27.74 -1.91 -2.02
C ARG A 57 -28.37 -0.58 -1.61
N ARG A 58 -27.53 0.40 -1.29
CA ARG A 58 -27.96 1.76 -0.98
C ARG A 58 -27.09 2.74 -1.75
N THR A 59 -27.72 3.72 -2.38
CA THR A 59 -27.03 4.71 -3.21
C THR A 59 -27.44 6.12 -2.80
N TRP A 60 -26.45 6.99 -2.63
CA TRP A 60 -26.63 8.41 -2.37
C TRP A 60 -25.95 9.23 -3.46
N ARG A 61 -26.53 10.38 -3.80
CA ARG A 61 -25.97 11.32 -4.77
C ARG A 61 -25.91 12.69 -4.11
N LEU A 62 -24.72 13.23 -3.99
CA LEU A 62 -24.46 14.50 -3.32
C LEU A 62 -23.61 15.38 -4.23
N ALA A 63 -23.79 16.69 -4.17
CA ALA A 63 -22.82 17.62 -4.74
C ALA A 63 -21.56 17.70 -3.86
N LEU A 64 -20.46 18.23 -4.42
CA LEU A 64 -19.19 18.36 -3.70
C LEU A 64 -19.33 19.28 -2.48
N ASP A 65 -20.00 20.41 -2.63
CA ASP A 65 -20.22 21.41 -1.58
C ASP A 65 -21.02 20.87 -0.40
N GLU A 66 -21.95 19.92 -0.63
CA GLU A 66 -22.70 19.25 0.42
C GLU A 66 -21.80 18.46 1.37
N ILE A 67 -20.65 17.94 0.91
CA ILE A 67 -19.66 17.28 1.77
C ILE A 67 -18.54 18.23 2.24
N GLY A 68 -18.73 19.54 2.04
CA GLY A 68 -17.79 20.61 2.34
C GLY A 68 -16.70 20.82 1.28
N VAL A 69 -16.68 20.01 0.22
CA VAL A 69 -15.64 20.06 -0.80
C VAL A 69 -15.97 21.17 -1.80
N SER A 70 -15.16 22.23 -1.84
CA SER A 70 -15.37 23.33 -2.80
C SER A 70 -15.24 22.84 -4.25
N GLU A 71 -16.01 23.42 -5.17
CA GLU A 71 -15.90 23.11 -6.61
C GLU A 71 -14.56 23.56 -7.21
N HIS A 72 -13.88 24.51 -6.56
CA HIS A 72 -12.62 25.10 -7.03
C HIS A 72 -11.40 24.67 -6.22
N LEU A 73 -11.41 23.47 -5.64
CA LEU A 73 -10.31 23.03 -4.78
C LEU A 73 -8.97 23.02 -5.52
N SER A 74 -8.10 23.92 -5.07
CA SER A 74 -6.66 23.70 -5.17
C SER A 74 -6.25 22.65 -4.13
N PRO A 75 -5.33 21.72 -4.44
CA PRO A 75 -4.76 20.78 -3.47
C PRO A 75 -4.35 21.43 -2.15
N ASP A 76 -3.81 22.65 -2.20
CA ASP A 76 -3.31 23.38 -1.03
C ASP A 76 -4.42 23.76 -0.05
N GLN A 77 -5.65 23.96 -0.54
CA GLN A 77 -6.80 24.34 0.28
C GLN A 77 -7.47 23.14 0.97
N VAL A 78 -7.23 21.92 0.48
CA VAL A 78 -7.93 20.72 0.97
C VAL A 78 -7.42 20.31 2.36
N HIS A 79 -6.14 20.52 2.65
CA HIS A 79 -5.51 19.85 3.79
C HIS A 79 -5.65 20.55 5.15
N ASP A 80 -5.79 21.87 5.16
CA ASP A 80 -5.86 22.65 6.40
C ASP A 80 -7.20 22.55 7.12
N SER A 81 -8.09 21.69 6.63
CA SER A 81 -9.50 21.94 6.80
C SER A 81 -10.21 20.67 7.26
N GLY A 82 -10.77 20.74 8.46
CA GLY A 82 -11.79 19.79 8.95
C GLY A 82 -13.10 19.90 8.15
N VAL A 83 -12.96 20.03 6.83
CA VAL A 83 -14.00 20.45 5.90
C VAL A 83 -14.79 19.27 5.37
N LEU A 84 -14.23 18.06 5.36
CA LEU A 84 -15.04 16.89 5.08
C LEU A 84 -16.08 16.70 6.19
N SER A 85 -17.31 17.09 5.91
CA SER A 85 -18.48 16.83 6.73
C SER A 85 -19.38 15.84 6.01
N LEU A 86 -19.83 14.78 6.70
CA LEU A 86 -20.82 13.88 6.14
C LEU A 86 -22.22 14.47 6.35
N PRO A 87 -23.00 14.74 5.28
CA PRO A 87 -24.39 15.14 5.43
C PRO A 87 -25.16 14.13 6.27
N LEU A 88 -26.07 14.63 7.11
CA LEU A 88 -26.87 13.80 8.01
C LEU A 88 -27.57 12.65 7.26
N GLN A 89 -28.05 12.92 6.04
CA GLN A 89 -28.69 11.91 5.19
C GLN A 89 -27.76 10.76 4.80
N LEU A 90 -26.50 11.05 4.47
CA LEU A 90 -25.51 10.02 4.16
C LEU A 90 -25.09 9.28 5.43
N HIS A 91 -24.84 9.99 6.51
CA HIS A 91 -24.50 9.40 7.81
C HIS A 91 -25.57 8.41 8.32
N ASP A 92 -26.82 8.86 8.39
CA ASP A 92 -27.93 8.03 8.88
C ASP A 92 -28.22 6.88 7.90
N GLY A 93 -28.09 7.15 6.60
CA GLY A 93 -28.21 6.13 5.56
C GLY A 93 -27.16 5.03 5.68
N LEU A 94 -25.89 5.39 5.90
CA LEU A 94 -24.80 4.45 6.12
C LEU A 94 -25.02 3.63 7.39
N LYS A 95 -25.43 4.27 8.49
CA LYS A 95 -25.75 3.56 9.75
C LYS A 95 -26.89 2.57 9.56
N ALA A 96 -27.97 2.96 8.90
CA ALA A 96 -29.10 2.09 8.62
C ALA A 96 -28.72 0.94 7.68
N GLY A 97 -27.92 1.22 6.65
CA GLY A 97 -27.41 0.21 5.72
C GLY A 97 -26.53 -0.83 6.41
N LEU A 98 -25.59 -0.38 7.25
CA LEU A 98 -24.76 -1.26 8.05
C LEU A 98 -25.59 -2.05 9.07
N ALA A 99 -26.56 -1.43 9.76
CA ALA A 99 -27.44 -2.14 10.69
C ALA A 99 -28.26 -3.24 10.01
N LEU A 100 -28.70 -3.03 8.76
CA LEU A 100 -29.41 -4.03 7.97
C LEU A 100 -28.50 -5.21 7.57
N MET A 101 -27.23 -4.93 7.24
CA MET A 101 -26.23 -5.96 6.96
C MET A 101 -25.78 -6.70 8.23
N ASN A 102 -25.94 -6.08 9.40
CA ASN A 102 -25.51 -6.56 10.72
C ASN A 102 -24.08 -7.13 10.75
N PRO A 103 -23.07 -6.41 10.23
CA PRO A 103 -21.70 -6.89 10.24
C PRO A 103 -21.09 -6.77 11.64
N ALA A 104 -20.06 -7.58 11.90
CA ALA A 104 -19.24 -7.41 13.10
C ALA A 104 -18.62 -6.00 13.15
N ALA A 105 -18.52 -5.42 14.35
CA ALA A 105 -18.07 -4.03 14.54
C ALA A 105 -16.58 -3.83 14.22
N ASP A 106 -15.78 -4.90 14.29
CA ASP A 106 -14.35 -4.92 13.98
C ASP A 106 -14.06 -5.10 12.47
N LEU A 107 -15.07 -5.46 11.66
CA LEU A 107 -14.94 -5.47 10.21
C LEU A 107 -14.72 -4.05 9.68
N PRO A 108 -13.72 -3.83 8.81
CA PRO A 108 -13.50 -2.54 8.21
C PRO A 108 -14.60 -2.21 7.21
N LEU A 109 -14.89 -0.92 7.06
CA LEU A 109 -15.55 -0.39 5.87
C LEU A 109 -14.47 -0.15 4.80
N TRP A 110 -14.58 -0.83 3.67
CA TRP A 110 -13.69 -0.65 2.53
C TRP A 110 -14.16 0.52 1.68
N LEU A 111 -13.32 1.54 1.56
CA LEU A 111 -13.55 2.67 0.66
C LEU A 111 -12.96 2.32 -0.72
N ASP A 112 -13.84 2.22 -1.70
CA ASP A 112 -13.49 2.01 -3.11
C ASP A 112 -13.64 3.35 -3.86
N LEU A 113 -12.53 3.95 -4.25
CA LEU A 113 -12.50 5.20 -5.01
C LEU A 113 -12.40 4.90 -6.51
N VAL A 114 -13.52 5.05 -7.23
CA VAL A 114 -13.62 4.67 -8.64
C VAL A 114 -13.18 5.82 -9.54
N ARG A 115 -12.20 5.56 -10.41
CA ARG A 115 -11.65 6.57 -11.31
C ARG A 115 -12.62 6.94 -12.44
N PRO A 116 -12.64 8.22 -12.88
CA PRO A 116 -11.93 9.35 -12.29
C PRO A 116 -12.62 9.82 -11.00
N TYR A 117 -11.86 10.06 -9.93
CA TYR A 117 -12.38 10.61 -8.67
C TYR A 117 -11.73 11.94 -8.25
N GLY A 118 -10.84 12.51 -9.07
CA GLY A 118 -10.19 13.80 -8.81
C GLY A 118 -9.52 13.85 -7.42
N PHE A 119 -9.81 14.92 -6.66
CA PHE A 119 -9.24 15.13 -5.32
C PHE A 119 -9.94 14.35 -4.20
N LEU A 120 -10.93 13.50 -4.49
CA LEU A 120 -11.59 12.72 -3.43
C LEU A 120 -10.60 11.79 -2.72
N GLY A 121 -9.52 11.36 -3.37
CA GLY A 121 -8.45 10.55 -2.78
C GLY A 121 -7.68 11.23 -1.65
N ILE A 122 -7.62 12.57 -1.59
CA ILE A 122 -6.86 13.26 -0.54
C ILE A 122 -7.70 13.67 0.66
N LEU A 123 -9.01 13.41 0.63
CA LEU A 123 -9.91 13.73 1.73
C LEU A 123 -9.71 12.76 2.91
N PRO A 124 -9.90 13.23 4.15
CA PRO A 124 -9.66 12.44 5.37
C PRO A 124 -10.84 11.51 5.68
N TRP A 125 -11.24 10.68 4.71
CA TRP A 125 -12.37 9.76 4.83
C TRP A 125 -12.28 8.87 6.06
N GLU A 126 -11.09 8.36 6.34
CA GLU A 126 -10.82 7.42 7.42
C GLU A 126 -11.18 8.02 8.77
N ARG A 127 -10.75 9.26 9.03
CA ARG A 127 -11.08 9.98 10.26
C ARG A 127 -12.59 10.15 10.37
N VAL A 128 -13.21 10.74 9.34
CA VAL A 128 -14.62 11.17 9.41
C VAL A 128 -15.57 9.97 9.46
N LEU A 129 -15.36 8.96 8.63
CA LEU A 129 -16.18 7.75 8.60
C LEU A 129 -15.92 6.87 9.85
N SER A 130 -14.68 6.73 10.31
CA SER A 130 -14.39 5.88 11.47
C SER A 130 -14.95 6.44 12.77
N GLU A 131 -14.88 7.77 12.96
CA GLU A 131 -15.47 8.45 14.13
C GLU A 131 -16.99 8.30 14.13
N GLN A 132 -17.65 8.51 12.99
CA GLN A 132 -19.11 8.52 12.92
C GLN A 132 -19.73 7.12 12.92
N LEU A 133 -19.06 6.13 12.32
CA LEU A 133 -19.52 4.75 12.21
C LEU A 133 -18.91 3.83 13.28
N ALA A 134 -18.02 4.36 14.13
CA ALA A 134 -17.33 3.64 15.20
C ALA A 134 -16.53 2.40 14.76
N ARG A 135 -16.08 2.34 13.49
CA ARG A 135 -15.42 1.18 12.90
C ARG A 135 -14.19 1.54 12.06
N PRO A 136 -13.24 0.61 11.85
CA PRO A 136 -12.10 0.85 10.99
C PRO A 136 -12.53 1.16 9.55
N VAL A 137 -11.78 2.02 8.87
CA VAL A 137 -11.99 2.37 7.47
C VAL A 137 -10.66 2.18 6.75
N LEU A 138 -10.67 1.39 5.69
CA LEU A 138 -9.50 1.07 4.88
C LEU A 138 -9.84 1.35 3.41
N ARG A 139 -8.82 1.63 2.60
CA ARG A 139 -9.03 1.82 1.16
C ARG A 139 -8.71 0.56 0.39
N LEU A 140 -9.56 0.29 -0.59
CA LEU A 140 -9.41 -0.87 -1.45
C LEU A 140 -8.45 -0.53 -2.61
N PRO A 141 -7.33 -1.26 -2.77
CA PRO A 141 -6.45 -1.09 -3.93
C PRO A 141 -7.05 -1.75 -5.17
N ASP A 142 -6.65 -1.29 -6.37
CA ASP A 142 -6.98 -1.95 -7.64
C ASP A 142 -6.47 -3.40 -7.68
N PHE A 143 -5.34 -3.67 -7.02
CA PHE A 143 -4.74 -5.01 -6.95
C PHE A 143 -4.98 -5.65 -5.58
N LEU A 144 -5.92 -6.59 -5.56
CA LEU A 144 -6.41 -7.21 -4.32
C LEU A 144 -5.48 -8.29 -3.77
N VAL A 145 -4.50 -8.79 -4.51
CA VAL A 145 -3.66 -9.89 -3.99
C VAL A 145 -2.53 -9.35 -3.15
N ARG A 146 -2.45 -9.90 -1.94
CA ARG A 146 -1.36 -9.59 -1.01
C ARG A 146 -0.02 -10.04 -1.61
N PRO A 147 0.97 -9.13 -1.69
CA PRO A 147 2.36 -9.47 -1.92
C PRO A 147 2.84 -10.68 -1.12
N ARG A 148 3.57 -11.61 -1.76
CA ARG A 148 4.38 -12.59 -1.01
C ARG A 148 5.57 -11.88 -0.37
N GLU A 149 5.89 -12.27 0.85
CA GLU A 149 6.87 -11.62 1.73
C GLU A 149 7.42 -12.63 2.75
N ASN A 150 8.60 -12.33 3.32
CA ASN A 150 9.20 -13.15 4.37
C ASN A 150 8.49 -12.89 5.71
N ALA A 151 7.82 -13.91 6.28
CA ALA A 151 7.06 -13.82 7.52
C ALA A 151 7.86 -13.35 8.76
N ASP A 152 9.18 -13.47 8.73
CA ASP A 152 10.04 -13.33 9.90
C ASP A 152 10.95 -12.11 9.87
N VAL A 153 11.20 -11.56 8.68
CA VAL A 153 12.12 -10.44 8.45
C VAL A 153 11.37 -9.28 7.83
N LEU A 154 11.62 -8.06 8.32
CA LEU A 154 11.20 -6.81 7.68
C LEU A 154 12.41 -5.93 7.40
N GLU A 155 12.63 -5.64 6.13
CA GLU A 155 13.70 -4.76 5.66
C GLU A 155 13.06 -3.50 5.09
N ALA A 156 13.12 -2.42 5.87
CA ALA A 156 12.51 -1.15 5.50
C ALA A 156 13.58 -0.12 5.17
N ALA A 157 13.35 0.71 4.14
CA ALA A 157 14.15 1.90 3.92
C ALA A 157 13.37 3.17 4.29
N ILE A 158 14.08 4.20 4.73
CA ILE A 158 13.55 5.56 4.89
C ILE A 158 14.35 6.47 3.97
N LEU A 159 13.71 6.96 2.91
CA LEU A 159 14.26 8.03 2.08
C LEU A 159 13.97 9.36 2.77
N PHE A 160 15.01 10.00 3.28
CA PHE A 160 14.91 11.15 4.17
C PHE A 160 15.52 12.41 3.53
N ASP A 161 14.69 13.15 2.79
CA ASP A 161 15.04 14.40 2.12
C ASP A 161 14.08 15.55 2.50
N PRO A 162 14.03 15.94 3.79
CA PRO A 162 13.21 17.06 4.21
C PRO A 162 13.73 18.38 3.60
N PRO A 163 12.84 19.36 3.38
CA PRO A 163 13.23 20.65 2.84
C PRO A 163 14.13 21.45 3.80
N PRO A 164 14.98 22.34 3.26
CA PRO A 164 15.89 23.14 4.08
C PRO A 164 15.18 24.20 4.94
N SER A 165 13.90 24.51 4.66
CA SER A 165 13.03 25.37 5.48
C SER A 165 12.77 24.78 6.87
N ILE A 166 12.83 23.44 7.01
CA ILE A 166 12.57 22.76 8.27
C ILE A 166 13.83 22.74 9.13
N ALA A 167 13.67 23.16 10.39
CA ALA A 167 14.73 23.08 11.37
C ALA A 167 15.22 21.62 11.48
N ARG A 168 16.53 21.41 11.33
CA ARG A 168 17.13 20.07 11.30
C ARG A 168 16.77 19.22 12.53
N ALA A 169 16.68 19.84 13.71
CA ALA A 169 16.26 19.17 14.94
C ALA A 169 14.85 18.56 14.80
N ASN A 170 13.88 19.33 14.30
CA ASN A 170 12.50 18.87 14.09
C ASN A 170 12.45 17.72 13.08
N ALA A 171 13.23 17.81 12.00
CA ALA A 171 13.31 16.74 11.01
C ALA A 171 13.88 15.45 11.62
N VAL A 172 14.99 15.55 12.39
CA VAL A 172 15.59 14.41 13.09
C VAL A 172 14.65 13.81 14.13
N ASP A 173 13.86 14.64 14.84
CA ASP A 173 12.89 14.16 15.82
C ASP A 173 11.72 13.44 15.15
N GLN A 174 11.24 13.91 13.99
CA GLN A 174 10.28 13.17 13.17
C GLN A 174 10.85 11.82 12.71
N LEU A 175 12.10 11.80 12.24
CA LEU A 175 12.77 10.55 11.86
C LEU A 175 12.86 9.56 13.02
N LYS A 176 13.27 10.02 14.21
CA LYS A 176 13.30 9.19 15.43
C LYS A 176 11.93 8.64 15.77
N LEU A 177 10.89 9.46 15.66
CA LEU A 177 9.51 9.02 15.87
C LEU A 177 9.15 7.92 14.88
N ILE A 178 9.38 8.12 13.57
CA ILE A 178 9.07 7.11 12.54
C ILE A 178 9.82 5.80 12.81
N VAL A 179 11.14 5.87 13.07
CA VAL A 179 11.98 4.72 13.39
C VAL A 179 11.47 4.00 14.63
N GLY A 180 11.20 4.73 15.71
CA GLY A 180 10.70 4.19 16.97
C GLY A 180 9.36 3.48 16.80
N GLU A 181 8.41 4.11 16.11
CA GLU A 181 7.08 3.55 15.89
C GLU A 181 7.09 2.36 14.91
N LEU A 182 7.97 2.36 13.89
CA LEU A 182 8.14 1.21 12.98
C LEU A 182 8.67 0.00 13.73
N LEU A 183 9.72 0.19 14.55
CA LEU A 183 10.30 -0.89 15.35
C LEU A 183 9.37 -1.38 16.45
N ALA A 184 8.56 -0.50 17.04
CA ALA A 184 7.56 -0.87 18.07
C ALA A 184 6.28 -1.47 17.45
N GLY A 185 5.98 -1.14 16.20
CA GLY A 185 4.83 -1.66 15.46
C GLY A 185 5.11 -3.03 14.87
N SER A 186 6.31 -3.26 14.31
CA SER A 186 6.65 -4.49 13.60
C SER A 186 6.56 -5.74 14.49
N PRO A 187 5.71 -6.72 14.16
CA PRO A 187 5.62 -7.98 14.90
C PRO A 187 6.63 -9.04 14.44
N ARG A 188 7.46 -8.73 13.42
CA ARG A 188 8.42 -9.66 12.83
C ARG A 188 9.52 -10.04 13.82
N ALA A 189 10.14 -11.20 13.60
CA ALA A 189 11.25 -11.65 14.44
C ALA A 189 12.47 -10.73 14.31
N GLN A 190 12.73 -10.25 13.09
CA GLN A 190 13.80 -9.33 12.77
C GLN A 190 13.24 -8.14 11.99
N THR A 191 13.66 -6.94 12.36
CA THR A 191 13.34 -5.72 11.62
C THR A 191 14.57 -4.85 11.54
N ARG A 192 14.91 -4.42 10.33
CA ARG A 192 16.02 -3.52 10.03
C ARG A 192 15.51 -2.33 9.26
N ILE A 193 16.11 -1.18 9.56
CA ILE A 193 15.75 0.09 8.94
C ILE A 193 16.98 0.69 8.31
N HIS A 194 16.94 0.91 7.00
CA HIS A 194 17.98 1.56 6.22
C HIS A 194 17.60 3.02 6.01
N ILE A 195 18.32 3.94 6.61
CA ILE A 195 18.04 5.38 6.49
C ILE A 195 18.95 5.94 5.42
N PHE A 196 18.34 6.53 4.40
CA PHE A 196 18.99 7.19 3.28
C PHE A 196 18.73 8.70 3.38
N PRO A 197 19.53 9.44 4.16
CA PRO A 197 19.36 10.87 4.33
C PRO A 197 20.05 11.68 3.22
N ASN A 198 19.57 12.90 2.99
CA ASN A 198 20.35 13.88 2.22
C ASN A 198 21.63 14.29 2.98
N ALA A 199 22.61 14.86 2.27
CA ALA A 199 23.90 15.23 2.83
C ALA A 199 23.82 16.11 4.10
N ALA A 200 22.86 17.02 4.17
CA ALA A 200 22.67 17.89 5.34
C ALA A 200 22.18 17.10 6.57
N CYS A 201 21.23 16.20 6.37
CA CYS A 201 20.69 15.33 7.42
C CYS A 201 21.67 14.25 7.84
N ALA A 202 22.45 13.70 6.89
CA ALA A 202 23.52 12.74 7.19
C ALA A 202 24.52 13.30 8.22
N LYS A 203 24.95 14.56 8.04
CA LYS A 203 25.83 15.26 8.99
C LYS A 203 25.21 15.41 10.38
N ALA A 204 23.90 15.68 10.44
CA ALA A 204 23.19 15.81 11.72
C ALA A 204 23.07 14.45 12.43
N LEU A 205 22.81 13.38 11.68
CA LEU A 205 22.68 12.01 12.18
C LEU A 205 24.03 11.41 12.62
N ALA A 206 25.14 11.88 12.06
CA ALA A 206 26.49 11.50 12.49
C ALA A 206 26.87 12.09 13.87
N ASN A 207 26.10 13.05 14.41
CA ASN A 207 26.36 13.62 15.72
C ASN A 207 26.11 12.57 16.83
N PRO A 208 27.08 12.26 17.72
CA PRO A 208 26.92 11.27 18.78
C PRO A 208 25.78 11.52 19.77
N SER A 209 25.29 12.76 19.87
CA SER A 209 24.12 13.10 20.68
C SER A 209 22.80 12.57 20.09
N VAL A 210 22.77 12.32 18.77
CA VAL A 210 21.62 11.75 18.07
C VAL A 210 21.72 10.23 18.15
N LYS A 211 21.03 9.66 19.14
CA LYS A 211 20.94 8.20 19.31
C LYS A 211 19.74 7.66 18.54
N LEU A 212 20.01 6.80 17.57
CA LEU A 212 19.00 5.94 16.92
C LEU A 212 19.05 4.54 17.53
N ASP A 213 17.98 3.77 17.32
CA ASP A 213 17.99 2.34 17.63
C ASP A 213 19.08 1.64 16.80
N LYS A 214 19.79 0.69 17.40
CA LYS A 214 20.87 -0.11 16.76
C LYS A 214 20.42 -0.90 15.52
N ARG A 215 19.12 -1.12 15.34
CA ARG A 215 18.52 -1.73 14.15
C ARG A 215 18.34 -0.75 13.00
N ALA A 216 18.59 0.54 13.22
CA ALA A 216 18.56 1.57 12.20
C ALA A 216 19.98 1.88 11.72
N HIS A 217 20.21 1.69 10.43
CA HIS A 217 21.49 1.89 9.76
C HIS A 217 21.42 3.12 8.86
N VAL A 218 22.22 4.14 9.17
CA VAL A 218 22.31 5.35 8.35
C VAL A 218 23.37 5.13 7.26
N HIS A 219 22.96 5.26 6.01
CA HIS A 219 23.84 5.13 4.85
C HIS A 219 24.44 6.49 4.47
N SER A 220 25.72 6.51 4.11
CA SER A 220 26.37 7.70 3.56
C SER A 220 26.45 7.60 2.04
N ALA A 221 26.01 8.64 1.33
CA ALA A 221 26.06 8.68 -0.12
C ALA A 221 27.48 8.93 -0.68
N SER A 222 28.45 9.29 0.17
CA SER A 222 29.84 9.53 -0.21
C SER A 222 30.57 8.27 -0.70
N GLU A 223 30.06 7.07 -0.41
CA GLU A 223 30.78 5.82 -0.66
C GLU A 223 30.53 5.21 -2.05
N ILE A 224 29.50 5.68 -2.79
CA ILE A 224 28.96 4.96 -3.95
C ILE A 224 28.69 5.88 -5.16
N ALA A 225 28.45 7.19 -4.93
CA ALA A 225 27.85 8.06 -5.93
C ALA A 225 28.75 8.42 -7.13
N GLU A 226 30.07 8.31 -7.03
CA GLU A 226 30.97 8.63 -8.15
C GLU A 226 30.85 7.61 -9.30
N SER A 227 30.44 6.37 -9.02
CA SER A 227 30.31 5.33 -10.06
C SER A 227 28.92 5.24 -10.69
N ALA A 228 27.89 5.83 -10.09
CA ALA A 228 26.49 5.69 -10.53
C ALA A 228 26.04 6.81 -11.50
N ALA A 229 26.76 7.94 -11.55
CA ALA A 229 26.38 9.10 -12.35
C ALA A 229 26.49 8.91 -13.88
N GLU A 230 27.16 7.83 -14.34
CA GLU A 230 27.31 7.50 -15.77
C GLU A 230 26.35 6.39 -16.24
N GLY A 231 25.46 5.90 -15.37
CA GLY A 231 24.45 4.92 -15.76
C GLY A 231 23.40 5.50 -16.71
N LEU A 232 22.98 4.72 -17.71
CA LEU A 232 21.92 5.01 -18.69
C LEU A 232 20.50 5.16 -18.08
N GLY A 233 20.38 5.48 -16.78
CA GLY A 233 19.21 5.19 -15.96
C GLY A 233 18.06 6.18 -16.10
N PHE A 234 16.89 5.67 -16.50
CA PHE A 234 15.59 6.36 -16.48
C PHE A 234 15.05 6.65 -15.05
N VAL A 235 15.80 6.34 -13.98
CA VAL A 235 15.30 6.34 -12.59
C VAL A 235 16.11 7.32 -11.72
N SER A 236 15.49 7.91 -10.70
CA SER A 236 16.13 8.88 -9.80
C SER A 236 17.45 8.37 -9.18
N PRO A 237 18.52 9.21 -9.09
CA PRO A 237 19.80 8.84 -8.47
C PRO A 237 19.70 8.33 -7.03
N TRP A 238 18.60 8.66 -6.34
CA TRP A 238 18.30 8.13 -5.02
C TRP A 238 18.08 6.61 -5.04
N PHE A 239 17.33 6.09 -6.01
CA PHE A 239 17.08 4.65 -6.10
C PHE A 239 18.32 3.88 -6.52
N ASP A 240 19.14 4.44 -7.42
CA ASP A 240 20.44 3.85 -7.77
C ASP A 240 21.36 3.73 -6.57
N TRP A 241 21.44 4.79 -5.75
CA TRP A 241 22.20 4.76 -4.51
C TRP A 241 21.67 3.70 -3.54
N ILE A 242 20.36 3.63 -3.33
CA ILE A 242 19.74 2.62 -2.45
C ILE A 242 20.08 1.21 -2.93
N CYS A 243 19.87 0.89 -4.22
CA CYS A 243 20.18 -0.42 -4.78
C CYS A 243 21.65 -0.80 -4.56
N ALA A 244 22.57 0.12 -4.83
CA ALA A 244 24.00 -0.14 -4.69
C ALA A 244 24.41 -0.30 -3.20
N ALA A 245 23.83 0.48 -2.29
CA ALA A 245 24.09 0.37 -0.86
C ALA A 245 23.60 -0.96 -0.26
N LEU A 246 22.50 -1.50 -0.78
CA LEU A 246 21.91 -2.76 -0.33
C LEU A 246 22.61 -4.01 -0.89
N LYS A 247 23.50 -3.88 -1.88
CA LYS A 247 24.35 -4.97 -2.41
C LYS A 247 23.57 -6.23 -2.77
N GLY A 248 22.41 -6.07 -3.41
CA GLY A 248 21.56 -7.18 -3.83
C GLY A 248 20.54 -7.65 -2.78
N GLN A 249 20.39 -6.93 -1.66
CA GLN A 249 19.30 -7.17 -0.71
C GLN A 249 18.02 -6.47 -1.16
N SER A 250 16.89 -7.16 -1.05
CA SER A 250 15.57 -6.56 -1.32
C SER A 250 15.14 -5.65 -0.18
N LEU A 251 14.15 -4.80 -0.44
CA LEU A 251 13.38 -4.14 0.60
C LEU A 251 11.96 -4.68 0.59
N ASP A 252 11.33 -4.71 1.76
CA ASP A 252 9.91 -4.95 1.93
C ASP A 252 9.12 -3.65 1.82
N ALA A 253 9.66 -2.57 2.37
CA ALA A 253 8.97 -1.30 2.48
C ALA A 253 9.90 -0.10 2.25
N VAL A 254 9.36 0.99 1.70
CA VAL A 254 10.04 2.28 1.62
C VAL A 254 9.17 3.37 2.22
N HIS A 255 9.70 4.10 3.20
CA HIS A 255 9.08 5.28 3.79
C HIS A 255 9.70 6.55 3.20
N PHE A 256 8.90 7.35 2.53
CA PHE A 256 9.30 8.65 2.00
C PHE A 256 9.01 9.76 3.00
N VAL A 257 10.07 10.50 3.36
CA VAL A 257 10.00 11.74 4.14
C VAL A 257 10.69 12.83 3.33
N CYS A 258 9.93 13.45 2.44
CA CYS A 258 10.43 14.43 1.49
C CYS A 258 9.35 15.46 1.13
N ARG A 259 9.67 16.38 0.23
CA ARG A 259 8.70 17.33 -0.32
C ARG A 259 7.78 16.63 -1.32
N ALA A 260 6.57 17.16 -1.45
CA ALA A 260 5.70 16.89 -2.59
C ALA A 260 5.21 18.21 -3.14
N ARG A 261 4.78 18.23 -4.40
CA ARG A 261 4.17 19.43 -5.00
C ARG A 261 3.03 19.04 -5.91
N ALA A 262 1.92 19.74 -5.78
CA ALA A 262 0.83 19.63 -6.72
C ALA A 262 1.20 20.20 -8.09
N THR A 263 0.72 19.56 -9.14
CA THR A 263 0.74 20.08 -10.52
C THR A 263 -0.71 20.26 -10.98
N GLU A 264 -0.94 20.75 -12.21
CA GLU A 264 -2.29 21.05 -12.70
C GLU A 264 -3.27 19.86 -12.68
N GLY A 265 -2.76 18.62 -12.68
CA GLY A 265 -3.61 17.42 -12.62
C GLY A 265 -3.01 16.24 -11.85
N ALA A 266 -1.90 16.44 -11.16
CA ALA A 266 -1.22 15.37 -10.42
C ALA A 266 -0.48 15.93 -9.21
N ALA A 267 0.32 15.09 -8.57
CA ALA A 267 1.34 15.51 -7.63
C ALA A 267 2.60 14.68 -7.85
N VAL A 268 3.75 15.27 -7.54
CA VAL A 268 5.06 14.63 -7.67
C VAL A 268 5.82 14.75 -6.35
N LEU A 269 6.70 13.79 -6.07
CA LEU A 269 7.68 13.98 -5.00
C LEU A 269 8.79 14.89 -5.51
N LEU A 270 9.28 15.77 -4.65
CA LEU A 270 10.44 16.59 -4.93
C LEU A 270 11.60 16.11 -4.08
N LEU A 271 12.62 15.61 -4.75
CA LEU A 271 13.86 15.12 -4.15
C LEU A 271 15.00 16.06 -4.53
N SER A 272 15.97 16.23 -3.63
CA SER A 272 17.26 16.82 -3.97
C SER A 272 17.87 16.08 -5.17
N ARG A 273 18.40 16.80 -6.16
CA ARG A 273 18.89 16.22 -7.43
C ARG A 273 19.87 15.05 -7.23
N SER A 274 20.63 15.08 -6.15
CA SER A 274 21.52 14.00 -5.73
C SER A 274 21.48 13.84 -4.21
N PRO A 275 21.61 12.62 -3.68
CA PRO A 275 21.77 12.40 -2.23
C PRO A 275 22.95 13.17 -1.61
N ASN A 276 24.00 13.41 -2.39
CA ASN A 276 25.22 14.13 -1.98
C ASN A 276 25.13 15.65 -2.14
N ALA A 277 24.05 16.17 -2.73
CA ALA A 277 23.92 17.61 -2.92
C ALA A 277 23.95 18.33 -1.56
N ALA A 278 25.02 19.10 -1.32
CA ALA A 278 25.17 19.89 -0.10
C ALA A 278 24.05 20.95 0.02
N GLU A 279 23.53 21.38 -1.13
CA GLU A 279 22.42 22.31 -1.25
C GLU A 279 21.18 21.59 -1.76
N ALA A 280 20.20 21.42 -0.88
CA ALA A 280 18.88 20.87 -1.18
C ALA A 280 17.99 21.80 -2.05
N GLN A 281 18.60 22.70 -2.82
CA GLN A 281 17.92 23.74 -3.60
C GLN A 281 17.58 23.27 -5.02
N ILE A 282 18.42 22.42 -5.63
CA ILE A 282 18.10 21.86 -6.94
C ILE A 282 17.27 20.60 -6.73
N LEU A 283 16.00 20.67 -7.16
CA LEU A 283 15.04 19.60 -7.01
C LEU A 283 14.78 18.90 -8.32
N THR A 284 14.65 17.58 -8.22
CA THR A 284 14.19 16.70 -9.29
C THR A 284 12.82 16.17 -8.87
N ALA A 285 11.86 16.30 -9.76
CA ALA A 285 10.56 15.67 -9.59
C ALA A 285 10.72 14.16 -9.82
N ALA A 286 10.21 13.36 -8.89
CA ALA A 286 10.02 11.93 -9.08
C ALA A 286 8.53 11.70 -9.34
N GLU A 287 8.20 11.34 -10.57
CA GLU A 287 6.83 11.05 -10.97
C GLU A 287 6.38 9.69 -10.44
N ILE A 288 5.07 9.44 -10.44
CA ILE A 288 4.49 8.18 -9.95
C ILE A 288 5.05 6.97 -10.70
N GLY A 289 5.30 7.10 -12.01
CA GLY A 289 5.93 6.07 -12.82
C GLY A 289 7.35 5.73 -12.34
N ASP A 290 8.17 6.75 -12.09
CA ASP A 290 9.54 6.59 -11.60
C ASP A 290 9.58 5.97 -10.21
N LEU A 291 8.66 6.40 -9.33
CA LEU A 291 8.51 5.85 -7.98
C LEU A 291 8.09 4.38 -8.05
N GLY A 292 7.10 4.04 -8.87
CA GLY A 292 6.66 2.67 -9.08
C GLY A 292 7.79 1.77 -9.59
N ALA A 293 8.53 2.23 -10.60
CA ALA A 293 9.67 1.51 -11.16
C ALA A 293 10.81 1.34 -10.14
N GLY A 294 11.14 2.40 -9.39
CA GLY A 294 12.16 2.35 -8.34
C GLY A 294 11.79 1.38 -7.22
N LEU A 295 10.54 1.41 -6.75
CA LEU A 295 10.02 0.49 -5.73
C LEU A 295 10.01 -0.96 -6.21
N ALA A 296 9.58 -1.21 -7.45
CA ALA A 296 9.62 -2.54 -8.05
C ALA A 296 11.04 -3.07 -8.17
N ARG A 297 12.01 -2.24 -8.59
CA ARG A 297 13.43 -2.60 -8.65
C ARG A 297 14.01 -2.96 -7.29
N LEU A 298 13.55 -2.30 -6.22
CA LEU A 298 13.94 -2.59 -4.84
C LEU A 298 13.25 -3.84 -4.26
N GLY A 299 12.25 -4.40 -4.95
CA GLY A 299 11.42 -5.50 -4.42
C GLY A 299 10.36 -5.04 -3.40
N ALA A 300 10.32 -3.74 -3.09
CA ALA A 300 9.46 -3.16 -2.05
C ALA A 300 7.99 -3.33 -2.42
N TRP A 301 7.21 -3.91 -1.51
CA TRP A 301 5.79 -4.15 -1.66
C TRP A 301 4.92 -3.17 -0.88
N ALA A 302 5.49 -2.49 0.11
CA ALA A 302 4.86 -1.38 0.80
C ALA A 302 5.53 -0.05 0.46
N ALA A 303 4.73 1.02 0.42
CA ALA A 303 5.23 2.38 0.41
C ALA A 303 4.50 3.21 1.47
N MET A 304 5.24 4.00 2.24
CA MET A 304 4.68 4.88 3.25
C MET A 304 5.13 6.31 3.00
N PHE A 305 4.25 7.27 3.28
CA PHE A 305 4.49 8.68 3.01
C PHE A 305 4.24 9.49 4.26
N SER A 306 5.23 10.28 4.66
CA SER A 306 5.09 11.27 5.72
C SER A 306 5.63 12.62 5.28
N PRO A 307 4.78 13.67 5.24
CA PRO A 307 5.22 15.02 5.00
C PRO A 307 6.16 15.49 6.13
N PRO A 308 7.20 16.28 5.83
CA PRO A 308 7.99 16.97 6.84
C PRO A 308 7.12 17.87 7.74
N PRO A 309 7.51 18.10 9.01
CA PRO A 309 6.69 18.83 9.96
C PRO A 309 6.52 20.29 9.53
N GLY A 310 5.31 20.83 9.60
CA GLY A 310 5.04 22.23 9.28
C GLY A 310 4.95 22.57 7.79
N GLU A 311 5.14 21.61 6.89
CA GLU A 311 4.93 21.82 5.45
C GLU A 311 3.43 21.93 5.10
N ALA A 312 3.13 22.86 4.19
CA ALA A 312 1.79 23.09 3.64
C ALA A 312 1.39 22.01 2.62
N ASP A 313 2.37 21.43 1.92
CA ASP A 313 2.16 20.53 0.77
C ASP A 313 1.73 19.10 1.14
N ARG A 314 1.12 18.89 2.31
CA ARG A 314 0.75 17.53 2.72
C ARG A 314 -0.44 16.95 1.95
N ALA A 315 -1.30 17.79 1.38
CA ALA A 315 -2.28 17.32 0.38
C ALA A 315 -1.58 16.79 -0.88
N ALA A 316 -0.51 17.44 -1.35
CA ALA A 316 0.25 16.93 -2.49
C ALA A 316 0.90 15.57 -2.18
N MET A 317 1.45 15.40 -0.97
CA MET A 317 1.98 14.11 -0.52
C MET A 317 0.91 13.03 -0.42
N ALA A 318 -0.27 13.37 0.11
CA ALA A 318 -1.43 12.49 0.14
C ALA A 318 -1.86 12.10 -1.29
N PHE A 319 -1.83 13.05 -2.23
CA PHE A 319 -2.18 12.80 -3.64
C PHE A 319 -1.19 11.85 -4.29
N VAL A 320 0.11 12.02 -4.04
CA VAL A 320 1.15 11.08 -4.49
C VAL A 320 0.88 9.68 -3.96
N ALA A 321 0.65 9.56 -2.65
CA ALA A 321 0.39 8.27 -2.01
C ALA A 321 -0.85 7.59 -2.58
N ASP A 322 -1.95 8.33 -2.74
CA ASP A 322 -3.20 7.85 -3.32
C ASP A 322 -3.02 7.38 -4.77
N THR A 323 -2.38 8.20 -5.61
CA THR A 323 -2.13 7.87 -7.02
C THR A 323 -1.23 6.64 -7.15
N LEU A 324 -0.19 6.55 -6.32
CA LEU A 324 0.70 5.38 -6.30
C LEU A 324 -0.06 4.13 -5.84
N ALA A 325 -0.89 4.22 -4.80
CA ALA A 325 -1.67 3.10 -4.29
C ALA A 325 -2.59 2.49 -5.35
N GLN A 326 -3.14 3.34 -6.21
CA GLN A 326 -3.88 2.87 -7.36
C GLN A 326 -2.93 2.29 -8.40
N SER A 327 -1.84 2.98 -8.77
CA SER A 327 -1.04 2.62 -9.94
C SER A 327 -0.27 1.30 -9.82
N ARG A 328 0.02 0.81 -8.61
CA ARG A 328 0.85 -0.39 -8.39
C ARG A 328 0.23 -1.43 -7.45
N PRO A 329 0.63 -2.71 -7.57
CA PRO A 329 0.43 -3.70 -6.53
C PRO A 329 1.14 -3.33 -5.24
N GLY A 330 0.55 -3.70 -4.11
CA GLY A 330 1.13 -3.51 -2.79
C GLY A 330 0.28 -2.66 -1.87
N SER A 331 0.76 -2.48 -0.65
CA SER A 331 0.09 -1.63 0.34
C SER A 331 0.71 -0.23 0.31
N VAL A 332 -0.11 0.80 0.48
CA VAL A 332 0.37 2.19 0.52
C VAL A 332 -0.28 2.92 1.69
N ALA A 333 0.55 3.54 2.52
CA ALA A 333 0.09 4.32 3.67
C ALA A 333 0.50 5.79 3.53
N PHE A 334 -0.40 6.69 3.88
CA PHE A 334 -0.07 8.09 4.12
C PHE A 334 -0.34 8.41 5.58
N HIS A 335 0.64 9.00 6.28
CA HIS A 335 0.48 9.40 7.68
C HIS A 335 1.38 10.62 8.00
N PRO A 336 0.90 11.66 8.69
CA PRO A 336 1.68 12.88 8.98
C PRO A 336 2.88 12.68 9.93
N ALA A 337 2.95 11.53 10.61
CA ALA A 337 4.01 11.15 11.55
C ALA A 337 4.34 12.24 12.59
N ALA A 338 3.30 12.81 13.19
CA ALA A 338 3.41 13.79 14.26
C ALA A 338 3.33 13.12 15.65
N PRO A 339 3.92 13.73 16.71
CA PRO A 339 3.92 13.19 18.07
C PRO A 339 2.53 12.85 18.62
N ASP A 340 1.53 13.67 18.33
CA ASP A 340 0.14 13.49 18.77
C ASP A 340 -0.56 12.30 18.09
N CYS A 341 0.08 11.67 17.10
CA CYS A 341 -0.45 10.52 16.35
C CYS A 341 0.53 9.33 16.32
N ALA A 342 1.53 9.31 17.20
CA ALA A 342 2.53 8.24 17.25
C ALA A 342 1.88 6.85 17.44
N GLN A 343 0.85 6.74 18.29
CA GLN A 343 0.13 5.49 18.49
C GLN A 343 -0.55 4.99 17.21
N HIS A 344 -1.24 5.86 16.47
CA HIS A 344 -1.90 5.49 15.21
C HIS A 344 -0.88 5.04 14.16
N LEU A 345 0.29 5.68 14.12
CA LEU A 345 1.39 5.26 13.26
C LEU A 345 1.90 3.85 13.64
N ARG A 346 2.09 3.58 14.94
CA ARG A 346 2.46 2.25 15.44
C ARG A 346 1.45 1.17 15.05
N GLU A 347 0.17 1.46 15.22
CA GLU A 347 -0.92 0.54 14.88
C GLU A 347 -0.97 0.28 13.37
N THR A 348 -0.72 1.31 12.57
CA THR A 348 -0.58 1.19 11.11
C THR A 348 0.57 0.24 10.76
N PHE A 349 1.76 0.45 11.33
CA PHE A 349 2.91 -0.43 11.08
C PHE A 349 2.69 -1.85 11.59
N ARG A 350 2.03 -2.01 12.75
CA ARG A 350 1.69 -3.32 13.30
C ARG A 350 0.78 -4.10 12.37
N PHE A 351 -0.27 -3.46 11.86
CA PHE A 351 -1.18 -4.06 10.92
C PHE A 351 -0.49 -4.37 9.59
N LEU A 352 0.16 -3.37 8.99
CA LEU A 352 0.79 -3.47 7.68
C LEU A 352 1.86 -4.55 7.64
N PHE A 353 2.71 -4.63 8.67
CA PHE A 353 3.82 -5.56 8.73
C PHE A 353 3.49 -6.84 9.50
N SER A 354 2.23 -7.11 9.83
CA SER A 354 1.85 -8.39 10.41
C SER A 354 1.98 -9.52 9.39
N PRO A 355 2.76 -10.59 9.63
CA PRO A 355 2.87 -11.70 8.69
C PRO A 355 1.55 -12.44 8.51
N GLU A 356 0.71 -12.40 9.54
CA GLU A 356 -0.62 -12.98 9.54
C GLU A 356 -1.67 -11.87 9.39
N PRO A 357 -2.87 -12.19 8.87
CA PRO A 357 -3.99 -11.25 8.85
C PRO A 357 -4.24 -10.66 10.25
N ALA A 358 -4.35 -9.34 10.35
CA ALA A 358 -4.37 -8.61 11.62
C ALA A 358 -5.63 -7.72 11.77
N GLN A 359 -5.88 -7.25 12.99
CA GLN A 359 -6.97 -6.32 13.25
C GLN A 359 -6.64 -4.94 12.63
N PRO A 360 -7.54 -4.37 11.81
CA PRO A 360 -7.27 -3.15 11.08
C PRO A 360 -7.24 -1.93 12.02
N PRO A 361 -6.33 -0.96 11.80
CA PRO A 361 -6.21 0.21 12.66
C PRO A 361 -7.38 1.17 12.47
N LYS A 362 -7.74 1.90 13.52
CA LYS A 362 -8.64 3.07 13.43
C LYS A 362 -7.78 4.32 13.22
N LEU A 363 -7.72 4.80 11.98
CA LEU A 363 -6.85 5.92 11.61
C LEU A 363 -7.54 7.26 11.92
N ALA A 364 -7.00 8.00 12.89
CA ALA A 364 -7.42 9.38 13.15
C ALA A 364 -6.83 10.38 12.14
N LYS A 365 -5.70 10.04 11.51
CA LYS A 365 -5.05 10.84 10.46
C LYS A 365 -4.48 9.93 9.39
N GLY A 366 -4.53 10.41 8.15
CA GLY A 366 -4.00 9.69 7.00
C GLY A 366 -4.90 8.56 6.53
N PHE A 367 -4.37 7.70 5.68
CA PHE A 367 -5.10 6.58 5.08
C PHE A 367 -4.18 5.39 4.80
N LEU A 368 -4.80 4.23 4.61
CA LEU A 368 -4.12 2.99 4.26
C LEU A 368 -4.87 2.26 3.15
N TYR A 369 -4.17 2.06 2.03
CA TYR A 369 -4.51 1.07 1.03
C TYR A 369 -3.86 -0.25 1.40
N CYS A 370 -4.66 -1.30 1.50
CA CYS A 370 -4.16 -2.64 1.76
C CYS A 370 -5.09 -3.70 1.18
N GLN A 371 -4.55 -4.90 1.01
CA GLN A 371 -5.31 -6.03 0.52
C GLN A 371 -6.27 -6.58 1.59
N PRO A 372 -7.47 -7.03 1.22
CA PRO A 372 -8.40 -7.63 2.17
C PRO A 372 -7.82 -8.81 2.95
N GLU A 373 -6.94 -9.61 2.34
CA GLU A 373 -6.23 -10.73 2.97
C GLU A 373 -5.34 -10.30 4.15
N SER A 374 -5.01 -9.01 4.29
CA SER A 374 -4.28 -8.50 5.45
C SER A 374 -5.16 -8.33 6.69
N VAL A 375 -6.49 -8.40 6.55
CA VAL A 375 -7.43 -8.20 7.65
C VAL A 375 -7.80 -9.55 8.28
N ALA A 376 -7.66 -9.66 9.60
CA ALA A 376 -7.93 -10.89 10.37
C ALA A 376 -9.31 -11.48 10.11
N ALA A 377 -10.33 -10.61 10.07
CA ALA A 377 -11.70 -11.00 9.81
C ALA A 377 -11.91 -11.51 8.38
N HIS A 378 -10.98 -11.27 7.45
CA HIS A 378 -10.97 -11.78 6.08
C HIS A 378 -9.85 -12.81 5.85
N ALA A 379 -9.34 -13.45 6.92
CA ALA A 379 -8.41 -14.57 6.80
C ALA A 379 -9.05 -15.71 5.98
N GLY A 380 -8.56 -15.93 4.76
CA GLY A 380 -9.15 -16.88 3.80
C GLY A 380 -9.94 -16.23 2.66
N PHE A 381 -10.06 -14.90 2.63
CA PHE A 381 -10.46 -14.20 1.42
C PHE A 381 -9.50 -14.58 0.30
N HIS A 382 -10.05 -15.01 -0.83
CA HIS A 382 -9.28 -15.34 -2.02
C HIS A 382 -9.93 -14.60 -3.19
N ALA A 383 -9.23 -13.61 -3.72
CA ALA A 383 -9.61 -12.98 -4.98
C ALA A 383 -9.58 -14.03 -6.11
N LYS A 384 -10.73 -14.64 -6.42
CA LYS A 384 -10.89 -15.76 -7.38
C LYS A 384 -10.17 -15.53 -8.72
N ILE A 385 -10.13 -14.28 -9.18
CA ILE A 385 -9.53 -13.90 -10.46
C ILE A 385 -8.01 -13.96 -10.39
N ALA A 386 -7.43 -13.49 -9.30
CA ALA A 386 -5.99 -13.30 -9.24
C ALA A 386 -5.24 -14.57 -8.85
N SER A 387 -5.86 -15.50 -8.10
CA SER A 387 -5.33 -16.85 -7.91
C SER A 387 -5.27 -17.67 -9.20
N THR A 388 -6.02 -17.26 -10.23
CA THR A 388 -6.01 -17.91 -11.56
C THR A 388 -4.89 -17.36 -12.45
N ILE A 389 -4.48 -16.10 -12.23
CA ILE A 389 -3.49 -15.40 -13.07
C ILE A 389 -2.09 -15.54 -12.49
N LEU A 390 -1.95 -15.53 -11.16
CA LEU A 390 -0.66 -15.68 -10.51
C LEU A 390 -0.31 -17.17 -10.37
N PRO A 391 0.79 -17.64 -10.95
CA PRO A 391 1.20 -19.04 -10.83
C PRO A 391 1.45 -19.46 -9.38
N SER A 392 1.40 -20.79 -9.18
CA SER A 392 1.66 -21.47 -7.92
C SER A 392 2.97 -20.99 -7.25
N GLU A 393 2.93 -21.03 -5.92
CA GLU A 393 3.88 -20.49 -4.96
C GLU A 393 5.37 -20.58 -5.36
N LEU A 394 6.12 -19.48 -5.21
CA LEU A 394 7.57 -19.49 -5.05
C LEU A 394 7.81 -19.81 -3.57
N PRO A 395 8.04 -21.09 -3.18
CA PRO A 395 7.96 -21.51 -1.78
C PRO A 395 9.01 -20.85 -0.90
N GLU A 396 10.09 -20.37 -1.52
CA GLU A 396 11.23 -19.77 -0.84
C GLU A 396 10.94 -18.36 -0.31
N LEU A 397 10.08 -17.58 -0.95
CA LEU A 397 9.72 -16.23 -0.48
C LEU A 397 8.84 -16.28 0.77
N THR A 398 8.15 -17.40 0.97
CA THR A 398 7.22 -17.63 2.09
C THR A 398 7.78 -18.54 3.18
N LYS A 399 9.04 -18.96 3.05
CA LYS A 399 9.67 -19.93 3.98
C LYS A 399 9.75 -19.30 5.36
N GLN A 400 8.99 -19.88 6.30
CA GLN A 400 9.00 -19.48 7.69
C GLN A 400 10.21 -20.07 8.40
N ALA A 401 10.91 -19.24 9.18
CA ALA A 401 12.00 -19.68 10.04
C ALA A 401 11.48 -20.58 11.16
N SER A 402 12.32 -21.50 11.65
CA SER A 402 11.96 -22.33 12.79
C SER A 402 11.73 -21.47 14.04
N TRP A 403 10.91 -21.94 14.98
CA TRP A 403 10.66 -21.20 16.22
C TRP A 403 11.96 -20.88 16.99
N LEU A 404 12.94 -21.79 16.94
CA LEU A 404 14.25 -21.60 17.56
C LEU A 404 15.02 -20.46 16.88
N ASP A 405 14.99 -20.39 15.55
CA ASP A 405 15.65 -19.33 14.80
C ASP A 405 14.98 -17.98 15.05
N ARG A 406 13.65 -17.93 15.17
CA ARG A 406 12.91 -16.72 15.56
C ARG A 406 13.30 -16.21 16.94
N VAL A 407 13.38 -17.11 17.92
CA VAL A 407 13.78 -16.77 19.29
C VAL A 407 15.23 -16.29 19.31
N ARG A 408 16.11 -16.97 18.58
CA ARG A 408 17.52 -16.58 18.47
C ARG A 408 17.69 -15.24 17.75
N ALA A 409 16.96 -14.97 16.68
CA ALA A 409 16.99 -13.69 15.97
C ALA A 409 16.56 -12.54 16.90
N LYS A 410 15.48 -12.73 17.67
CA LYS A 410 15.04 -11.76 18.69
C LYS A 410 16.11 -11.53 19.77
N ALA A 411 16.80 -12.58 20.21
CA ALA A 411 17.90 -12.46 21.17
C ALA A 411 19.14 -11.79 20.54
N GLY A 412 19.42 -12.05 19.27
CA GLY A 412 20.54 -11.50 18.49
C GLY A 412 20.51 -9.98 18.39
N VAL A 413 19.31 -9.37 18.39
CA VAL A 413 19.15 -7.92 18.51
C VAL A 413 19.85 -7.40 19.77
N TYR A 414 19.81 -8.13 20.89
CA TYR A 414 20.44 -7.73 22.16
C TYR A 414 21.85 -8.27 22.35
N ILE A 415 22.20 -9.37 21.68
CA ILE A 415 23.49 -10.04 21.78
C ILE A 415 24.09 -10.21 20.37
N PRO A 416 24.77 -9.19 19.84
CA PRO A 416 25.28 -9.19 18.46
C PRO A 416 26.26 -10.34 18.15
N VAL A 417 26.97 -10.83 19.18
CA VAL A 417 27.95 -11.94 19.06
C VAL A 417 27.31 -13.23 18.54
N LEU A 418 25.99 -13.41 18.70
CA LEU A 418 25.31 -14.59 18.17
C LEU A 418 25.24 -14.61 16.65
N GLY A 419 25.35 -13.47 15.95
CA GLY A 419 25.54 -13.41 14.49
C GLY A 419 24.44 -14.09 13.65
N LEU A 420 23.25 -14.29 14.21
CA LEU A 420 22.17 -15.01 13.53
C LEU A 420 21.32 -14.02 12.74
N ASP A 421 21.76 -13.80 11.50
CA ASP A 421 20.99 -13.06 10.52
C ASP A 421 20.01 -13.99 9.78
N LEU A 422 18.71 -13.70 9.87
CA LEU A 422 17.74 -14.39 9.05
C LEU A 422 17.91 -13.94 7.60
N LYS A 423 18.15 -14.89 6.70
CA LYS A 423 18.36 -14.58 5.28
C LYS A 423 17.09 -13.97 4.67
N GLN A 424 17.25 -12.81 4.05
CA GLN A 424 16.26 -12.25 3.17
C GLN A 424 16.40 -12.82 1.76
N ALA A 425 15.31 -12.80 1.00
CA ALA A 425 15.35 -13.09 -0.43
C ALA A 425 16.24 -12.09 -1.18
N PRO A 426 16.97 -12.54 -2.21
CA PRO A 426 17.75 -11.63 -3.03
C PRO A 426 16.86 -10.64 -3.79
N ASP A 427 17.38 -9.45 -4.04
CA ASP A 427 16.69 -8.33 -4.69
C ASP A 427 16.02 -8.70 -6.01
N TRP A 428 16.72 -9.40 -6.89
CA TRP A 428 16.25 -9.76 -8.21
C TRP A 428 15.02 -10.69 -8.15
N ALA A 429 14.91 -11.54 -7.13
CA ALA A 429 13.77 -12.44 -6.97
C ALA A 429 12.52 -11.66 -6.53
N ALA A 430 12.67 -10.76 -5.56
CA ALA A 430 11.60 -9.86 -5.14
C ALA A 430 11.20 -8.92 -6.28
N ALA A 431 12.17 -8.32 -6.98
CA ALA A 431 11.92 -7.41 -8.09
C ALA A 431 11.23 -8.10 -9.27
N ALA A 432 11.63 -9.33 -9.62
CA ALA A 432 10.95 -10.13 -10.63
C ALA A 432 9.49 -10.38 -10.24
N GLN A 433 9.21 -10.73 -8.98
CA GLN A 433 7.83 -10.87 -8.51
C GLN A 433 7.04 -9.56 -8.65
N ARG A 434 7.61 -8.41 -8.23
CA ARG A 434 6.93 -7.10 -8.36
C ARG A 434 6.63 -6.75 -9.81
N TYR A 435 7.56 -7.04 -10.71
CA TYR A 435 7.35 -6.85 -12.14
C TYR A 435 6.18 -7.70 -12.66
N VAL A 436 6.12 -8.98 -12.28
CA VAL A 436 5.02 -9.89 -12.66
C VAL A 436 3.68 -9.39 -12.14
N GLU A 437 3.62 -8.95 -10.89
CA GLU A 437 2.41 -8.40 -10.29
C GLU A 437 1.96 -7.12 -11.01
N SER A 438 2.91 -6.22 -11.33
CA SER A 438 2.61 -4.97 -12.05
C SER A 438 2.11 -5.25 -13.47
N ALA A 439 2.78 -6.15 -14.19
CA ALA A 439 2.35 -6.55 -15.53
C ALA A 439 0.96 -7.20 -15.52
N SER A 440 0.67 -8.03 -14.50
CA SER A 440 -0.65 -8.62 -14.29
C SER A 440 -1.71 -7.54 -14.05
N LEU A 441 -1.43 -6.55 -13.22
CA LEU A 441 -2.34 -5.42 -12.97
C LEU A 441 -2.61 -4.62 -14.25
N ASP A 442 -1.57 -4.32 -15.04
CA ASP A 442 -1.73 -3.60 -16.30
C ASP A 442 -2.55 -4.40 -17.32
N GLN A 443 -2.39 -5.73 -17.35
CA GLN A 443 -3.23 -6.60 -18.15
C GLN A 443 -4.68 -6.57 -17.68
N LEU A 444 -4.94 -6.65 -16.37
CA LEU A 444 -6.28 -6.53 -15.80
C LEU A 444 -6.94 -5.20 -16.20
N ARG A 445 -6.19 -4.10 -16.19
CA ARG A 445 -6.69 -2.78 -16.62
C ARG A 445 -7.02 -2.69 -18.10
N ARG A 446 -6.21 -3.33 -18.96
CA ARG A 446 -6.46 -3.34 -20.41
C ARG A 446 -7.70 -4.14 -20.77
N VAL A 447 -7.97 -5.20 -20.00
CA VAL A 447 -9.04 -6.16 -20.28
C VAL A 447 -10.35 -5.77 -19.59
N SER A 448 -10.27 -5.14 -18.42
CA SER A 448 -11.46 -4.75 -17.67
C SER A 448 -11.97 -3.38 -18.09
N THR A 449 -13.24 -3.30 -18.49
CA THR A 449 -13.96 -2.03 -18.64
C THR A 449 -14.31 -1.39 -17.29
N ASP A 450 -14.20 -2.16 -16.20
CA ASP A 450 -14.45 -1.75 -14.82
C ASP A 450 -13.40 -2.43 -13.93
N VAL A 451 -12.37 -1.70 -13.50
CA VAL A 451 -11.14 -2.24 -12.87
C VAL A 451 -11.41 -3.11 -11.63
N LEU A 452 -12.60 -2.99 -11.02
CA LEU A 452 -13.02 -3.78 -9.86
C LEU A 452 -14.12 -4.82 -10.15
N PHE A 453 -14.31 -5.20 -11.41
CA PHE A 453 -15.17 -6.30 -11.87
C PHE A 453 -16.65 -6.20 -11.46
N SER A 454 -17.15 -5.03 -11.09
CA SER A 454 -18.46 -4.91 -10.46
C SER A 454 -19.63 -4.91 -11.46
N LYS A 455 -19.35 -4.58 -12.73
CA LYS A 455 -20.34 -4.57 -13.82
C LYS A 455 -19.81 -5.19 -15.11
N SER A 456 -18.93 -6.18 -15.03
CA SER A 456 -18.40 -6.79 -16.25
C SER A 456 -19.51 -7.49 -17.05
N THR A 457 -19.94 -6.85 -18.14
CA THR A 457 -20.64 -7.51 -19.25
C THR A 457 -19.68 -8.32 -20.13
N ALA A 458 -18.37 -8.09 -20.01
CA ALA A 458 -17.37 -9.02 -20.52
C ALA A 458 -17.48 -10.31 -19.69
N THR A 459 -17.81 -11.42 -20.35
CA THR A 459 -17.86 -12.72 -19.68
C THR A 459 -16.49 -13.00 -19.08
N LEU A 460 -16.46 -13.60 -17.88
CA LEU A 460 -15.24 -14.07 -17.21
C LEU A 460 -14.31 -14.84 -18.18
N ASP A 461 -14.88 -15.43 -19.22
CA ASP A 461 -14.21 -16.12 -20.33
C ASP A 461 -13.36 -15.20 -21.23
N GLN A 462 -13.77 -13.95 -21.48
CA GLN A 462 -12.94 -12.98 -22.22
C GLN A 462 -11.73 -12.54 -21.39
N VAL A 463 -11.94 -12.32 -20.08
CA VAL A 463 -10.84 -12.01 -19.16
C VAL A 463 -9.87 -13.19 -19.09
N LYS A 464 -10.39 -14.41 -18.99
CA LYS A 464 -9.58 -15.63 -19.05
C LYS A 464 -8.86 -15.76 -20.38
N ALA A 465 -9.50 -15.55 -21.51
CA ALA A 465 -8.86 -15.68 -22.83
C ALA A 465 -7.73 -14.65 -23.03
N ALA A 466 -7.91 -13.41 -22.58
CA ALA A 466 -6.87 -12.39 -22.63
C ALA A 466 -5.74 -12.66 -21.62
N ALA A 467 -6.07 -13.12 -20.40
CA ALA A 467 -5.11 -13.57 -19.38
C ALA A 467 -4.34 -14.83 -19.80
N GLN A 468 -4.94 -15.66 -20.64
CA GLN A 468 -4.37 -16.86 -21.26
C GLN A 468 -3.66 -16.57 -22.58
N SER A 469 -3.27 -15.31 -22.86
CA SER A 469 -2.31 -15.05 -23.92
C SER A 469 -1.08 -15.93 -23.69
N GLU A 470 -0.93 -16.96 -24.53
CA GLU A 470 0.05 -18.04 -24.37
C GLU A 470 1.47 -17.48 -24.22
N THR A 471 1.76 -16.36 -24.90
CA THR A 471 3.03 -15.65 -24.81
C THR A 471 3.29 -15.08 -23.42
N VAL A 472 2.32 -14.39 -22.80
CA VAL A 472 2.50 -13.80 -21.47
C VAL A 472 2.66 -14.88 -20.42
N GLN A 473 1.79 -15.91 -20.44
CA GLN A 473 1.88 -17.02 -19.49
C GLN A 473 3.20 -17.78 -19.64
N LYS A 474 3.67 -17.99 -20.87
CA LYS A 474 4.97 -18.61 -21.13
C LYS A 474 6.11 -17.76 -20.57
N THR A 475 6.15 -16.45 -20.84
CA THR A 475 7.19 -15.56 -20.30
C THR A 475 7.19 -15.53 -18.77
N LEU A 476 6.00 -15.46 -18.14
CA LEU A 476 5.87 -15.48 -16.69
C LEU A 476 6.35 -16.81 -16.08
N SER A 477 5.95 -17.93 -16.67
CA SER A 477 6.41 -19.26 -16.29
C SER A 477 7.92 -19.41 -16.46
N ASP A 478 8.49 -18.92 -17.56
CA ASP A 478 9.93 -18.98 -17.83
C ASP A 478 10.73 -18.17 -16.79
N ILE A 479 10.29 -16.95 -16.47
CA ILE A 479 10.90 -16.12 -15.42
C ILE A 479 10.88 -16.87 -14.08
N GLN A 480 9.74 -17.44 -13.70
CA GLN A 480 9.62 -18.15 -12.43
C GLN A 480 10.44 -19.43 -12.37
N ASN A 481 10.51 -20.19 -13.46
CA ASN A 481 11.35 -21.39 -13.55
C ASN A 481 12.82 -21.03 -13.40
N ILE A 482 13.26 -19.93 -14.05
CA ILE A 482 14.62 -19.41 -13.89
C ILE A 482 14.85 -19.01 -12.42
N VAL A 483 13.94 -18.23 -11.83
CA VAL A 483 14.03 -17.78 -10.44
C VAL A 483 14.14 -18.96 -9.47
N GLY A 484 13.21 -19.91 -9.54
CA GLY A 484 13.20 -21.08 -8.68
C GLY A 484 14.43 -22.00 -8.88
N SER A 485 14.98 -22.06 -10.09
CA SER A 485 16.19 -22.85 -10.35
C SER A 485 17.46 -22.24 -9.75
N TYR A 486 17.57 -20.91 -9.75
CA TYR A 486 18.71 -20.19 -9.18
C TYR A 486 18.72 -20.26 -7.66
N LEU A 487 17.55 -20.05 -7.08
CA LEU A 487 17.33 -20.10 -5.64
C LEU A 487 17.75 -21.47 -5.05
N LYS A 488 17.30 -22.58 -5.66
CA LYS A 488 17.71 -23.95 -5.31
C LYS A 488 19.20 -24.24 -5.42
N ARG A 489 19.96 -23.50 -6.24
CA ARG A 489 21.42 -23.67 -6.39
C ARG A 489 22.23 -22.86 -5.37
N SER A 490 21.59 -21.91 -4.69
CA SER A 490 22.23 -21.02 -3.72
C SER A 490 22.12 -21.51 -2.26
N GLU A 491 21.27 -22.52 -2.02
CA GLU A 491 21.28 -23.36 -0.83
C GLU A 491 22.36 -24.45 -0.95
#